data_AF-S0J476-F1
#
_entry.id   AF-S0J476-F1
#
_cell.length_a   1.000
_cell.length_b   1.000
_cell.length_c   1.000
_cell.angle_alpha   90.00
_cell.angle_beta   90.00
_cell.angle_gamma   90.00
#
_symmetry.space_group_name_H-M   'P 1'
#
loop_
_entity.id
_entity.type
_entity.pdbx_description
1 polymer ?
#
loop_
_entity_poly.entity_id
_entity_poly.type
_entity_poly.pdbx_seq_one_letter_code
_entity_poly.pdbx_strand_id
1 'polypeptide(L)'
;MFQISKKRIAHTTAYSLLLDDLEQARYDLDLAYNNFENAMDPDLIDCCIYQVNAMQMRYKFLLTKAKQYNEDSYAKNPLELSEP
;
A
#
# COMPACT_ATOMS: atom_id res chain seq x y z
N MET A 1 -20.76 20.35 14.76
CA MET A 1 -19.54 20.68 13.99
C MET A 1 -18.30 19.83 14.36
N PHE A 2 -18.18 19.27 15.57
CA PHE A 2 -16.97 18.54 16.00
C PHE A 2 -16.63 17.24 15.24
N GLN A 3 -17.64 16.52 14.72
CA GLN A 3 -17.42 15.20 14.10
C GLN A 3 -16.74 15.25 12.72
N ILE A 4 -16.90 16.35 11.98
CA ILE A 4 -16.35 16.49 10.63
C ILE A 4 -14.82 16.66 10.67
N SER A 5 -14.31 17.41 11.65
CA SER A 5 -12.87 17.61 11.83
C SER A 5 -12.17 16.34 12.29
N LYS A 6 -12.78 15.58 13.22
CA LYS A 6 -12.21 14.31 13.71
C LYS A 6 -12.10 13.26 12.61
N LYS A 7 -13.10 13.19 11.71
CA LYS A 7 -13.09 12.29 10.54
C LYS A 7 -12.00 12.65 9.54
N ARG A 8 -11.77 13.95 9.27
CA ARG A 8 -10.70 14.40 8.37
C ARG A 8 -9.30 14.09 8.91
N ILE A 9 -9.07 14.31 10.20
CA ILE A 9 -7.77 14.02 10.83
C ILE A 9 -7.47 12.52 10.78
N ALA A 10 -8.44 11.68 11.14
CA ALA A 10 -8.30 10.22 11.07
C ALA A 10 -8.04 9.72 9.64
N HIS A 11 -8.66 10.35 8.64
CA HIS A 11 -8.42 10.07 7.23
C HIS A 11 -6.94 10.38 6.88
N THR A 12 -6.49 11.61 7.10
CA THR A 12 -5.08 11.99 6.81
C THR A 12 -4.06 11.10 7.52
N THR A 13 -4.28 10.74 8.79
CA THR A 13 -3.40 9.82 9.53
C THR A 13 -3.38 8.42 8.91
N ALA A 14 -4.54 7.86 8.54
CA ALA A 14 -4.61 6.54 7.93
C ALA A 14 -3.92 6.49 6.56
N TYR A 15 -4.00 7.56 5.76
CA TYR A 15 -3.30 7.65 4.49
C TYR A 15 -1.77 7.71 4.67
N SER A 16 -1.29 8.50 5.64
CA SER A 16 0.14 8.55 5.96
C SER A 16 0.67 7.17 6.33
N LEU A 17 -0.01 6.46 7.23
CA LEU A 17 0.38 5.10 7.62
C LEU A 17 0.38 4.13 6.43
N LEU A 18 -0.58 4.26 5.52
CA LEU A 18 -0.63 3.46 4.30
C LEU A 18 0.56 3.72 3.37
N LEU A 19 1.02 4.97 3.27
CA LEU A 19 2.22 5.31 2.49
C LEU A 19 3.48 4.78 3.16
N ASP A 20 3.59 4.88 4.49
CA ASP A 20 4.70 4.32 5.26
C ASP A 20 4.77 2.79 5.08
N ASP A 21 3.63 2.10 5.18
CA ASP A 21 3.53 0.65 4.94
C ASP A 21 3.92 0.26 3.50
N LEU A 22 3.57 1.10 2.52
CA LEU A 22 3.92 0.89 1.12
C LEU A 22 5.42 1.06 0.88
N GLU A 23 6.05 2.06 1.51
CA GLU A 23 7.50 2.26 1.45
C GLU A 23 8.23 1.08 2.09
N GLN A 24 7.79 0.63 3.27
CA GLN A 24 8.36 -0.54 3.92
C GLN A 24 8.22 -1.80 3.06
N ALA A 25 7.04 -2.02 2.46
CA ALA A 25 6.83 -3.16 1.58
C ALA A 25 7.70 -3.11 0.32
N ARG A 26 8.02 -1.92 -0.19
CA ARG A 26 8.98 -1.75 -1.30
C ARG A 26 10.39 -2.12 -0.87
N TYR A 27 10.84 -1.63 0.29
CA TYR A 27 12.14 -1.97 0.84
C TYR A 27 12.29 -3.47 1.11
N ASP A 28 11.29 -4.10 1.73
CA ASP A 28 11.27 -5.54 2.01
C ASP A 28 11.32 -6.37 0.72
N LEU A 29 10.64 -5.90 -0.33
CA LEU A 29 10.66 -6.54 -1.64
C LEU A 29 12.05 -6.43 -2.29
N ASP A 30 12.68 -5.25 -2.25
CA ASP A 30 14.04 -5.05 -2.76
C ASP A 30 15.05 -5.95 -2.01
N LEU A 31 14.89 -6.09 -0.69
CA LEU A 31 15.70 -6.99 0.13
C LEU A 31 15.47 -8.46 -0.24
N ALA A 32 14.21 -8.89 -0.44
CA ALA A 32 13.90 -10.26 -0.84
C ALA A 32 14.49 -10.60 -2.22
N TYR A 33 14.47 -9.65 -3.16
CA TYR A 33 15.15 -9.80 -4.44
C TYR A 33 16.66 -9.95 -4.28
N ASN A 34 17.29 -9.12 -3.44
CA ASN A 34 18.72 -9.26 -3.17
C ASN A 34 19.08 -10.62 -2.55
N ASN A 35 18.26 -11.12 -1.61
CA ASN A 35 18.44 -12.45 -1.03
C ASN A 35 18.32 -13.55 -2.09
N PHE A 36 17.33 -13.46 -2.98
CA PHE A 36 17.14 -14.42 -4.07
C PHE A 36 18.35 -14.43 -5.03
N GLU A 37 18.85 -13.26 -5.42
CA GLU A 37 20.00 -13.13 -6.33
C GLU A 37 21.29 -13.72 -5.76
N ASN A 38 21.45 -13.72 -4.44
CA ASN A 38 22.65 -14.20 -3.74
C ASN A 38 22.47 -15.60 -3.12
N ALA A 39 21.28 -16.19 -3.21
CA ALA A 39 21.03 -17.54 -2.70
C ALA A 39 21.70 -18.59 -3.60
N MET A 40 22.52 -19.44 -2.99
CA MET A 40 23.26 -20.50 -3.70
C MET A 40 22.82 -21.91 -3.30
N ASP A 41 22.14 -22.02 -2.17
CA ASP A 41 21.60 -23.29 -1.68
C ASP A 41 20.21 -23.53 -2.29
N PRO A 42 19.92 -24.71 -2.86
CA PRO A 42 18.62 -25.00 -3.49
C PRO A 42 17.41 -24.77 -2.58
N ASP A 43 17.49 -25.16 -1.31
CA ASP A 43 16.38 -24.99 -0.36
C ASP A 43 16.19 -23.49 -0.02
N LEU A 44 17.29 -22.74 0.05
CA LEU A 44 17.23 -21.29 0.24
C LEU A 44 16.70 -20.55 -1.01
N ILE A 45 17.01 -21.03 -2.21
CA ILE A 45 16.47 -20.49 -3.46
C ILE A 45 14.94 -20.63 -3.45
N ASP A 46 14.43 -21.83 -3.15
CA ASP A 46 12.98 -22.07 -3.04
C ASP A 46 12.34 -21.17 -1.99
N CYS A 47 12.96 -21.05 -0.80
CA CYS A 47 12.50 -20.15 0.25
C CYS A 47 12.42 -18.70 -0.25
N CYS A 48 13.45 -18.23 -0.96
CA CYS A 48 13.50 -16.88 -1.52
C CYS A 48 12.41 -16.66 -2.59
N ILE A 49 12.08 -17.66 -3.42
CA ILE A 49 10.98 -17.57 -4.39
C ILE A 49 9.65 -17.32 -3.67
N TYR A 50 9.35 -18.09 -2.62
CA TYR A 50 8.13 -17.88 -1.84
C TYR A 50 8.13 -16.52 -1.13
N GLN A 51 9.27 -16.08 -0.62
CA GLN A 51 9.42 -14.78 0.03
C GLN A 51 9.17 -13.63 -0.95
N VAL A 52 9.80 -13.64 -2.12
CA VAL A 52 9.60 -12.63 -3.17
C VAL A 52 8.13 -12.58 -3.58
N ASN A 53 7.50 -13.73 -3.84
CA ASN A 53 6.08 -13.78 -4.20
C ASN A 53 5.19 -13.17 -3.11
N ALA A 54 5.43 -13.49 -1.84
CA ALA A 54 4.68 -12.92 -0.72
C ALA A 54 4.86 -11.39 -0.63
N MET A 55 6.08 -10.89 -0.78
CA MET A 55 6.35 -9.44 -0.73
C MET A 55 5.73 -8.71 -1.92
N GLN A 56 5.78 -9.29 -3.13
CA GLN A 56 5.10 -8.74 -4.30
C GLN A 56 3.59 -8.64 -4.10
N MET A 57 2.96 -9.69 -3.55
CA MET A 57 1.53 -9.69 -3.24
C MET A 57 1.17 -8.60 -2.24
N ARG A 58 1.96 -8.45 -1.17
CA ARG A 58 1.80 -7.38 -0.17
C ARG A 58 1.93 -6.00 -0.79
N TYR A 59 2.99 -5.76 -1.56
CA TYR A 59 3.22 -4.48 -2.23
C TYR A 59 2.08 -4.12 -3.19
N LYS A 60 1.64 -5.09 -4.02
CA LYS A 60 0.51 -4.90 -4.93
C LYS A 60 -0.78 -4.56 -4.19
N PHE A 61 -1.07 -5.26 -3.10
CA PHE A 61 -2.24 -4.98 -2.27
C PHE A 61 -2.23 -3.55 -1.72
N LEU A 62 -1.11 -3.13 -1.11
CA LEU A 62 -0.96 -1.79 -0.54
C LEU A 62 -1.05 -0.71 -1.62
N LEU A 63 -0.44 -0.93 -2.79
CA LEU A 63 -0.52 -0.03 -3.92
C LEU A 63 -1.97 0.13 -4.41
N THR A 64 -2.73 -0.96 -4.50
CA THR A 64 -4.15 -0.92 -4.84
C THR A 64 -4.94 -0.13 -3.79
N LYS A 65 -4.67 -0.31 -2.50
CA LYS A 65 -5.31 0.47 -1.43
C LYS A 65 -4.98 1.95 -1.51
N ALA A 66 -3.74 2.32 -1.78
CA ALA A 66 -3.33 3.71 -1.91
C ALA A 66 -4.00 4.40 -3.10
N LYS A 67 -4.17 3.69 -4.24
CA LYS A 67 -4.92 4.18 -5.41
C LYS A 67 -6.40 4.40 -5.09
N GLN A 68 -7.04 3.41 -4.47
CA GLN A 68 -8.45 3.51 -4.04
C GLN A 68 -8.66 4.67 -3.08
N TYR A 69 -7.72 4.90 -2.16
CA TYR A 69 -7.80 6.00 -1.20
C TYR A 69 -7.82 7.38 -1.88
N ASN A 70 -7.03 7.55 -2.94
CA ASN A 70 -7.06 8.76 -3.75
C ASN A 70 -8.36 8.88 -4.54
N GLU A 71 -8.83 7.79 -5.16
CA GLU A 71 -10.09 7.77 -5.94
C GLU A 71 -11.32 8.08 -5.06
N ASP A 72 -11.41 7.52 -3.85
CA ASP A 72 -12.47 7.81 -2.88
C ASP A 72 -12.48 9.28 -2.43
N SER A 73 -11.33 9.96 -2.50
CA SER A 73 -11.20 11.39 -2.21
C SER A 73 -11.70 12.27 -3.37
N TYR A 74 -11.67 11.79 -4.62
CA TYR A 74 -12.14 12.53 -5.80
C TYR A 74 -13.56 12.13 -6.25
N ALA A 75 -14.04 10.94 -5.89
CA ALA A 75 -15.43 10.49 -6.13
C ALA A 75 -16.47 11.32 -5.35
N LYS A 76 -16.03 12.18 -4.43
CA LYS A 76 -16.86 13.22 -3.81
C LYS A 76 -16.65 14.54 -4.54
N ASN A 77 -16.99 14.58 -5.83
CA ASN A 77 -17.07 15.84 -6.54
C ASN A 77 -18.18 16.70 -5.90
N PRO A 78 -17.87 17.89 -5.34
CA PRO A 78 -18.89 18.77 -4.76
C PRO A 78 -19.89 19.34 -5.78
N LEU A 79 -19.68 19.08 -7.08
CA LEU A 79 -20.46 19.63 -8.18
C LEU A 79 -21.56 18.69 -8.72
N GLU A 80 -21.69 17.47 -8.22
CA GLU A 80 -22.79 16.55 -8.61
C GLU A 80 -24.06 16.72 -7.75
N LEU A 81 -24.11 17.74 -6.88
CA LEU A 81 -25.25 18.07 -6.01
C LEU A 81 -26.10 19.25 -6.50
N SER A 82 -25.88 19.70 -7.73
CA SER A 82 -26.80 20.65 -8.40
C SER A 82 -27.72 19.87 -9.33
N GLU A 83 -28.85 19.46 -8.78
CA GLU A 83 -30.06 19.05 -9.51
C GLU A 83 -30.46 20.10 -10.56
N PRO A 84 -31.20 19.67 -11.58
CA PRO A 84 -32.48 20.32 -11.90
C PRO A 84 -33.68 19.50 -11.43
#